data_AF-A0A143XFW1-F1
#
_entry.id   AF-A0A143XFW1-F1
#
_cell.length_a   1.000
_cell.length_b   1.000
_cell.length_c   1.000
_cell.angle_alpha   90.00
_cell.angle_beta   90.00
_cell.angle_gamma   90.00
#
_symmetry.space_group_name_H-M   'P 1'
#
loop_
_entity.id
_entity.type
_entity.pdbx_description
1 polymer ?
#
loop_
_entity_poly.entity_id
_entity_poly.type
_entity_poly.pdbx_seq_one_letter_code
_entity_poly.pdbx_strand_id
1 'polypeptide(L)'
;MRRKKWSKIFYVILLLFLLEGYAIISEPMELDATKLLLGKLFGTVTELEGDDIEITKFILASEKIGYLTLFHILYGTYLSEYFQNISVYIFSRARDRKKWFTKKVFELVGLSIAYNFVLVGMLTALTLYQSGRSVEFDFWKTVLFVFCIQTMITILTTLILNLCAIRWNILASFLITYSIICFFIVAAIRAELNSNLTIWNPFCYLGLQTGYSLLPTIIWDGFLCIMISVVGEKWVNHMDISL
;
A
#
# COMPACT_ATOMS: atom_id res chain seq x y z
N MET A 1 -22.07 -12.31 2.06
CA MET A 1 -20.58 -12.25 1.97
C MET A 1 -20.05 -10.91 1.46
N ARG A 2 -20.57 -10.33 0.35
CA ARG A 2 -20.05 -9.08 -0.25
C ARG A 2 -20.03 -7.87 0.69
N ARG A 3 -21.15 -7.56 1.38
CA ARG A 3 -21.23 -6.44 2.37
C ARG A 3 -20.20 -6.55 3.52
N LYS A 4 -19.94 -7.76 4.02
CA LYS A 4 -18.96 -8.01 5.09
C LYS A 4 -17.52 -7.72 4.65
N LYS A 5 -17.22 -7.73 3.34
CA LYS A 5 -15.88 -7.39 2.83
C LYS A 5 -15.65 -5.88 2.83
N TRP A 6 -16.64 -5.10 2.39
CA TRP A 6 -16.55 -3.64 2.39
C TRP A 6 -16.54 -3.03 3.79
N SER A 7 -17.24 -3.62 4.76
CA SER A 7 -17.22 -3.14 6.15
C SER A 7 -15.85 -3.25 6.81
N LYS A 8 -14.96 -4.14 6.34
CA LYS A 8 -13.60 -4.28 6.86
C LYS A 8 -12.75 -3.03 6.62
N ILE A 9 -13.11 -2.20 5.65
CA ILE A 9 -12.39 -0.95 5.36
C ILE A 9 -12.32 -0.05 6.60
N PHE A 10 -13.39 -0.01 7.39
CA PHE A 10 -13.47 0.85 8.58
C PHE A 10 -12.51 0.45 9.71
N TYR A 11 -11.87 -0.74 9.66
CA TYR A 11 -10.81 -1.07 10.62
C TYR A 11 -9.61 -0.14 10.51
N VAL A 12 -9.41 0.53 9.36
CA VAL A 12 -8.37 1.54 9.22
C VAL A 12 -8.58 2.73 10.16
N ILE A 13 -9.83 3.07 10.47
CA ILE A 13 -10.16 4.16 11.40
C ILE A 13 -9.68 3.82 12.81
N LEU A 14 -9.85 2.56 13.22
CA LEU A 14 -9.37 2.10 14.52
C LEU A 14 -7.84 2.17 14.60
N LEU A 15 -7.13 1.75 13.55
CA LEU A 15 -5.68 1.83 13.49
C LEU A 15 -5.19 3.29 13.47
N LEU A 16 -5.86 4.16 12.74
CA LEU A 16 -5.59 5.60 12.73
C LEU A 16 -5.78 6.22 14.11
N PHE A 17 -6.84 5.85 14.83
CA PHE A 17 -7.05 6.32 16.19
C PHE A 17 -5.94 5.82 17.14
N LEU A 18 -5.44 4.60 16.96
CA LEU A 18 -4.39 4.05 17.80
C LEU A 18 -3.03 4.71 17.54
N LEU A 19 -2.69 4.95 16.26
CA LEU A 19 -1.38 5.52 15.88
C LEU A 19 -1.35 7.05 15.94
N GLU A 20 -2.43 7.71 15.55
CA GLU A 20 -2.49 9.18 15.41
C GLU A 20 -3.50 9.80 16.39
N GLY A 21 -4.07 9.05 17.33
CA GLY A 21 -5.05 9.59 18.29
C GLY A 21 -4.48 10.71 19.16
N TYR A 22 -3.17 10.69 19.44
CA TYR A 22 -2.48 11.77 20.17
C TYR A 22 -2.54 13.10 19.42
N ALA A 23 -2.62 13.07 18.08
CA ALA A 23 -2.69 14.24 17.22
C ALA A 23 -3.96 15.09 17.44
N ILE A 24 -5.01 14.47 18.00
CA ILE A 24 -6.28 15.13 18.31
C ILE A 24 -6.18 15.96 19.58
N ILE A 25 -5.30 15.55 20.51
CA ILE A 25 -5.11 16.17 21.82
C ILE A 25 -3.99 17.21 21.77
N SER A 26 -3.03 17.06 20.85
CA SER A 26 -1.92 18.00 20.66
C SER A 26 -2.38 19.37 20.16
N GLU A 27 -1.70 20.42 20.60
CA GLU A 27 -1.89 21.78 20.10
C GLU A 27 -1.56 21.89 18.60
N PRO A 28 -2.19 22.84 17.87
CA PRO A 28 -1.88 23.08 16.47
C PRO A 28 -0.41 23.46 16.31
N MET A 29 0.32 22.69 15.52
CA MET A 29 1.71 22.99 15.17
C MET A 29 1.65 23.84 13.90
N GLU A 30 2.16 25.07 13.93
CA GLU A 30 2.24 25.96 12.75
C GLU A 30 3.25 25.48 11.67
N LEU A 31 3.19 24.20 11.33
CA LEU A 31 4.00 23.54 10.32
C LEU A 31 3.23 23.49 9.00
N ASP A 32 3.99 23.43 7.90
CA ASP A 32 3.44 23.20 6.56
C ASP A 32 2.66 21.88 6.53
N ALA A 33 1.38 21.97 6.16
CA ALA A 33 0.47 20.84 6.05
C ALA A 33 1.02 19.73 5.15
N THR A 34 1.78 20.09 4.11
CA THR A 34 2.37 19.11 3.18
C THR A 34 3.40 18.24 3.89
N LYS A 35 4.35 18.86 4.61
CA LYS A 35 5.37 18.15 5.38
C LYS A 35 4.75 17.30 6.50
N LEU A 36 3.70 17.81 7.13
CA LEU A 36 3.00 17.11 8.21
C LEU A 36 2.23 15.89 7.69
N LEU A 37 1.57 15.99 6.54
CA LEU A 37 0.91 14.84 5.89
C LEU A 37 1.92 13.77 5.48
N LEU A 38 3.02 14.16 4.85
CA LEU A 38 4.08 13.23 4.44
C LEU A 38 4.76 12.59 5.65
N GLY A 39 4.96 13.37 6.71
CA GLY A 39 5.44 12.89 7.99
C GLY A 39 4.54 11.83 8.62
N LYS A 40 3.22 12.02 8.56
CA LYS A 40 2.26 11.02 9.06
C LYS A 40 2.23 9.74 8.25
N LEU A 41 2.40 9.83 6.93
CA LEU A 41 2.25 8.68 6.02
C LEU A 41 3.55 7.91 5.79
N PHE A 42 4.69 8.59 5.78
CA PHE A 42 6.02 8.01 5.51
C PHE A 42 7.01 8.15 6.67
N GLY A 43 6.67 8.94 7.70
CA GLY A 43 7.56 9.28 8.82
C GLY A 43 8.34 10.58 8.58
N THR A 44 8.55 11.38 9.64
CA THR A 44 9.54 12.46 9.65
C THR A 44 10.87 11.96 10.22
N VAL A 45 11.91 11.92 9.39
CA VAL A 45 13.28 11.71 9.88
C VAL A 45 13.74 13.04 10.49
N THR A 46 13.73 13.15 11.81
CA THR A 46 14.50 14.20 12.48
C THR A 46 15.97 13.96 12.18
N GLU A 47 16.69 14.99 11.76
CA GLU A 47 18.15 14.98 11.57
C GLU A 47 18.81 14.53 12.87
N LEU A 48 19.08 13.23 12.96
CA LEU A 48 19.89 12.62 13.99
C LEU A 48 21.26 12.40 13.36
N GLU A 49 22.33 12.81 14.03
CA GLU A 49 23.72 12.52 13.65
C GLU A 49 24.18 11.25 14.40
N GLY A 50 24.72 10.25 13.69
CA GLY A 50 25.28 9.01 14.29
C GLY A 50 25.09 7.73 13.45
N ASP A 51 25.68 6.61 13.88
CA ASP A 51 25.58 5.29 13.23
C ASP A 51 24.15 4.66 13.32
N ASP A 52 23.29 5.17 14.21
CA ASP A 52 21.93 4.65 14.44
C ASP A 52 20.85 5.23 13.49
N ILE A 53 21.28 6.06 12.52
CA ILE A 53 20.38 6.74 11.58
C ILE A 53 19.61 5.74 10.72
N GLU A 54 20.27 4.71 10.18
CA GLU A 54 19.63 3.72 9.32
C GLU A 54 18.56 2.92 10.09
N ILE A 55 18.88 2.54 11.34
CA ILE A 55 17.99 1.77 12.22
C ILE A 55 16.77 2.61 12.59
N THR A 56 16.96 3.87 12.95
CA THR A 56 15.86 4.79 13.29
C THR A 56 14.97 5.08 12.10
N LYS A 57 15.55 5.32 10.91
CA LYS A 57 14.81 5.48 9.64
C LYS A 57 13.99 4.23 9.30
N PHE A 58 14.55 3.05 9.54
CA PHE A 58 13.84 1.79 9.32
C PHE A 58 12.70 1.58 10.33
N ILE A 59 12.92 1.87 11.62
CA ILE A 59 11.88 1.77 12.65
C ILE A 59 10.70 2.69 12.31
N LEU A 60 10.97 3.93 11.92
CA LEU A 60 9.97 4.91 11.52
C LEU A 60 9.20 4.46 10.27
N ALA A 61 9.90 3.94 9.26
CA ALA A 61 9.27 3.36 8.08
C ALA A 61 8.40 2.13 8.43
N SER A 62 8.85 1.30 9.37
CA SER A 62 8.15 0.09 9.78
C SER A 62 6.87 0.35 10.58
N GLU A 63 6.81 1.43 11.35
CA GLU A 63 5.58 1.89 12.03
C GLU A 63 4.48 2.22 10.99
N LYS A 64 4.86 2.80 9.85
CA LYS A 64 3.91 3.19 8.79
C LYS A 64 3.59 2.07 7.80
N ILE A 65 4.35 0.96 7.79
CA ILE A 65 3.95 -0.33 7.17
C ILE A 65 2.70 -0.90 7.85
N GLY A 66 2.34 -0.45 9.06
CA GLY A 66 1.13 -0.87 9.77
C GLY A 66 -0.14 -0.74 8.95
N TYR A 67 -0.31 0.39 8.22
CA TYR A 67 -1.48 0.61 7.36
C TYR A 67 -1.52 -0.36 6.17
N LEU A 68 -0.37 -0.63 5.56
CA LEU A 68 -0.26 -1.63 4.49
C LEU A 68 -0.53 -3.05 5.02
N THR A 69 -0.05 -3.33 6.22
CA THR A 69 -0.19 -4.63 6.87
C THR A 69 -1.61 -4.92 7.26
N LEU A 70 -2.34 -3.93 7.77
CA LEU A 70 -3.76 -4.07 8.01
C LEU A 70 -4.51 -4.42 6.71
N PHE A 71 -4.18 -3.76 5.59
CA PHE A 71 -4.78 -4.10 4.30
C PHE A 71 -4.47 -5.56 3.89
N HIS A 72 -3.23 -6.01 4.03
CA HIS A 72 -2.85 -7.40 3.77
C HIS A 72 -3.54 -8.41 4.69
N ILE A 73 -3.73 -8.11 5.98
CA ILE A 73 -4.47 -8.99 6.90
C ILE A 73 -5.94 -9.11 6.44
N LEU A 74 -6.55 -8.02 5.97
CA LEU A 74 -7.95 -7.99 5.59
C LEU A 74 -8.23 -8.60 4.21
N TYR A 75 -7.31 -8.43 3.25
CA TYR A 75 -7.49 -8.74 1.83
C TYR A 75 -6.34 -9.52 1.16
N GLY A 76 -5.27 -9.85 1.89
CA GLY A 76 -4.15 -10.64 1.39
C GLY A 76 -4.53 -12.05 0.95
N THR A 77 -5.64 -12.58 1.46
CA THR A 77 -6.19 -13.88 1.04
C THR A 77 -7.37 -13.76 0.08
N TYR A 78 -7.68 -12.55 -0.42
CA TYR A 78 -8.91 -12.27 -1.15
C TYR A 78 -9.13 -13.15 -2.39
N LEU A 79 -8.06 -13.45 -3.14
CA LEU A 79 -8.09 -14.36 -4.28
C LEU A 79 -7.75 -15.78 -3.85
N SER A 80 -6.70 -15.98 -3.06
CA SER A 80 -6.19 -17.31 -2.71
C SER A 80 -7.20 -18.19 -1.96
N GLU A 81 -8.07 -17.59 -1.14
CA GLU A 81 -9.14 -18.30 -0.42
C GLU A 81 -10.09 -19.05 -1.38
N TYR A 82 -10.34 -18.52 -2.58
CA TYR A 82 -11.18 -19.20 -3.57
C TYR A 82 -10.50 -20.43 -4.19
N PHE A 83 -9.17 -20.41 -4.29
CA PHE A 83 -8.40 -21.56 -4.78
C PHE A 83 -8.23 -22.63 -3.70
N GLN A 84 -8.17 -22.24 -2.43
CA GLN A 84 -7.99 -23.17 -1.31
C GLN A 84 -9.32 -23.83 -0.89
N ASN A 85 -10.44 -23.08 -0.88
CA ASN A 85 -11.68 -23.56 -0.26
C ASN A 85 -12.78 -23.98 -1.27
N ILE A 86 -12.80 -23.42 -2.48
CA ILE A 86 -13.93 -23.57 -3.42
C ILE A 86 -13.44 -23.77 -4.87
N SER A 87 -12.20 -24.18 -5.07
CA SER A 87 -11.58 -24.30 -6.40
C SER A 87 -12.36 -25.23 -7.32
N VAL A 88 -12.68 -26.44 -6.86
CA VAL A 88 -13.40 -27.45 -7.66
C VAL A 88 -14.78 -26.94 -8.10
N TYR A 89 -15.52 -26.27 -7.23
CA TYR A 89 -16.86 -25.75 -7.55
C TYR A 89 -16.82 -24.51 -8.46
N ILE A 90 -15.84 -23.62 -8.27
CA ILE A 90 -15.71 -22.41 -9.10
C ILE A 90 -15.20 -22.77 -10.48
N PHE A 91 -14.17 -23.60 -10.59
CA PHE A 91 -13.50 -23.88 -11.85
C PHE A 91 -14.16 -24.96 -12.70
N SER A 92 -15.06 -25.77 -12.13
CA SER A 92 -15.97 -26.63 -12.91
C SER A 92 -17.08 -25.84 -13.61
N ARG A 93 -17.47 -24.67 -13.07
CA ARG A 93 -18.57 -23.83 -13.60
C ARG A 93 -18.08 -22.54 -14.28
N ALA A 94 -16.85 -22.11 -14.02
CA ALA A 94 -16.26 -20.95 -14.69
C ALA A 94 -15.92 -21.31 -16.13
N ARG A 95 -16.82 -20.94 -17.06
CA ARG A 95 -16.62 -21.08 -18.51
C ARG A 95 -15.34 -20.39 -19.01
N ASP A 96 -14.88 -19.37 -18.28
CA ASP A 96 -13.64 -18.65 -18.55
C ASP A 96 -12.95 -18.23 -17.24
N ARG A 97 -11.81 -18.89 -16.93
CA ARG A 97 -11.02 -18.66 -15.71
C ARG A 97 -10.35 -17.29 -15.72
N LYS A 98 -9.98 -16.80 -16.91
CA LYS A 98 -9.33 -15.51 -17.11
C LYS A 98 -10.28 -14.39 -16.72
N LYS A 99 -11.49 -14.40 -17.31
CA LYS A 99 -12.53 -13.42 -17.00
C LYS A 99 -12.92 -13.40 -15.52
N TRP A 100 -12.91 -14.57 -14.87
CA TRP A 100 -13.13 -14.65 -13.42
C TRP A 100 -12.00 -13.97 -12.63
N PHE A 101 -10.74 -14.26 -12.96
CA PHE A 101 -9.57 -13.66 -12.31
C PHE A 101 -9.55 -12.14 -12.49
N THR A 102 -9.72 -11.65 -13.73
CA THR A 102 -9.74 -10.21 -14.03
C THR A 102 -10.85 -9.50 -13.25
N LYS A 103 -12.03 -10.11 -13.15
CA LYS A 103 -13.13 -9.57 -12.32
C LYS A 103 -12.73 -9.47 -10.84
N LYS A 104 -12.01 -10.46 -10.30
CA LYS A 104 -11.54 -10.44 -8.91
C LYS A 104 -10.46 -9.40 -8.68
N VAL A 105 -9.55 -9.21 -9.63
CA VAL A 105 -8.57 -8.12 -9.60
C VAL A 105 -9.27 -6.76 -9.59
N PHE A 106 -10.27 -6.53 -10.45
CA PHE A 106 -11.04 -5.28 -10.44
C PHE A 106 -11.79 -5.05 -9.12
N GLU A 107 -12.35 -6.10 -8.51
CA GLU A 107 -12.96 -6.00 -7.17
C GLU A 107 -11.91 -5.61 -6.11
N LEU A 108 -10.70 -6.18 -6.18
CA LEU A 108 -9.59 -5.86 -5.27
C LEU A 108 -9.12 -4.41 -5.45
N VAL A 109 -9.02 -3.92 -6.70
CA VAL A 109 -8.70 -2.52 -7.01
C VAL A 109 -9.74 -1.59 -6.37
N GLY A 110 -11.03 -1.89 -6.51
CA GLY A 110 -12.09 -1.10 -5.87
C GLY A 110 -11.99 -1.08 -4.34
N LEU A 111 -11.64 -2.20 -3.71
CA LEU A 111 -11.42 -2.28 -2.27
C LEU A 111 -10.19 -1.48 -1.82
N SER A 112 -9.09 -1.52 -2.59
CA SER A 112 -7.90 -0.72 -2.33
C SER A 112 -8.19 0.78 -2.45
N ILE A 113 -8.88 1.22 -3.51
CA ILE A 113 -9.28 2.62 -3.69
C ILE A 113 -10.08 3.10 -2.49
N ALA A 114 -11.12 2.34 -2.09
CA ALA A 114 -11.97 2.74 -0.97
C ALA A 114 -11.22 2.72 0.38
N TYR A 115 -10.31 1.76 0.59
CA TYR A 115 -9.46 1.73 1.77
C TYR A 115 -8.55 2.96 1.87
N ASN A 116 -7.85 3.27 0.79
CA ASN A 116 -6.93 4.40 0.74
C ASN A 116 -7.67 5.73 0.77
N PHE A 117 -8.92 5.79 0.30
CA PHE A 117 -9.75 6.99 0.39
C PHE A 117 -10.06 7.34 1.84
N VAL A 118 -10.42 6.33 2.65
CA VAL A 118 -10.64 6.51 4.09
C VAL A 118 -9.32 6.83 4.80
N LEU A 119 -8.24 6.10 4.49
CA LEU A 119 -6.93 6.30 5.12
C LEU A 119 -6.38 7.71 4.87
N VAL A 120 -6.19 8.07 3.60
CA VAL A 120 -5.61 9.36 3.21
C VAL A 120 -6.56 10.49 3.54
N GLY A 121 -7.88 10.33 3.34
CA GLY A 121 -8.87 11.35 3.67
C GLY A 121 -8.87 11.70 5.17
N MET A 122 -8.81 10.70 6.05
CA MET A 122 -8.73 10.93 7.49
C MET A 122 -7.40 11.54 7.91
N LEU A 123 -6.28 11.08 7.34
CA LEU A 123 -4.97 11.69 7.59
C LEU A 123 -4.92 13.14 7.12
N THR A 124 -5.46 13.45 5.95
CA THR A 124 -5.59 14.83 5.46
C THR A 124 -6.44 15.67 6.41
N ALA A 125 -7.59 15.17 6.88
CA ALA A 125 -8.42 15.90 7.85
C ALA A 125 -7.68 16.17 9.16
N LEU A 126 -6.94 15.19 9.70
CA LEU A 126 -6.11 15.36 10.89
C LEU A 126 -4.98 16.37 10.67
N THR A 127 -4.32 16.32 9.51
CA THR A 127 -3.26 17.27 9.14
C THR A 127 -3.79 18.70 9.06
N LEU A 128 -4.97 18.89 8.46
CA LEU A 128 -5.60 20.20 8.37
C LEU A 128 -5.97 20.76 9.74
N TYR A 129 -6.48 19.90 10.62
CA TYR A 129 -6.77 20.27 12.01
C TYR A 129 -5.51 20.71 12.76
N GLN A 130 -4.39 20.00 12.58
CA GLN A 130 -3.13 20.29 13.28
C GLN A 130 -2.34 21.46 12.71
N SER A 131 -2.35 21.69 11.39
CA SER A 131 -1.52 22.71 10.74
C SER A 131 -1.99 24.14 11.07
N GLY A 132 -3.30 24.34 11.23
CA GLY A 132 -3.89 25.66 11.53
C GLY A 132 -3.72 26.73 10.44
N ARG A 133 -2.98 26.43 9.35
CA ARG A 133 -2.68 27.35 8.25
C ARG A 133 -3.61 27.15 7.06
N SER A 134 -3.75 28.21 6.26
CA SER A 134 -4.44 28.14 4.97
C SER A 134 -3.70 27.23 4.01
N VAL A 135 -4.46 26.47 3.24
CA VAL A 135 -3.95 25.41 2.38
C VAL A 135 -3.87 25.90 0.94
N GLU A 136 -2.72 25.74 0.30
CA GLU A 136 -2.53 26.08 -1.09
C GLU A 136 -2.99 24.94 -2.04
N PHE A 137 -3.17 25.26 -3.32
CA PHE A 137 -3.56 24.26 -4.32
C PHE A 137 -2.53 23.12 -4.47
N ASP A 138 -1.25 23.42 -4.22
CA ASP A 138 -0.18 22.43 -4.30
C ASP A 138 -0.26 21.35 -3.21
N PHE A 139 -0.84 21.65 -2.05
CA PHE A 139 -1.14 20.64 -1.03
C PHE A 139 -2.12 19.59 -1.57
N TRP A 140 -3.21 20.03 -2.22
CA TRP A 140 -4.21 19.12 -2.78
C TRP A 140 -3.64 18.26 -3.91
N LYS A 141 -2.71 18.78 -4.71
CA LYS A 141 -1.94 17.97 -5.65
C LYS A 141 -1.15 16.88 -4.92
N THR A 142 -0.45 17.23 -3.85
CA THR A 142 0.30 16.26 -3.05
C THR A 142 -0.60 15.18 -2.44
N VAL A 143 -1.75 15.56 -1.88
CA VAL A 143 -2.76 14.61 -1.37
C VAL A 143 -3.17 13.62 -2.47
N LEU A 144 -3.46 14.10 -3.68
CA LEU A 144 -3.84 13.25 -4.80
C LEU A 144 -2.70 12.30 -5.21
N PHE A 145 -1.47 12.80 -5.29
CA PHE A 145 -0.30 11.97 -5.63
C PHE A 145 -0.07 10.88 -4.59
N VAL A 146 -0.11 11.23 -3.30
CA VAL A 146 0.03 10.28 -2.19
C VAL A 146 -1.08 9.23 -2.23
N PHE A 147 -2.32 9.64 -2.50
CA PHE A 147 -3.44 8.72 -2.66
C PHE A 147 -3.23 7.72 -3.81
N CYS A 148 -2.81 8.20 -4.98
CA CYS A 148 -2.53 7.34 -6.14
C CYS A 148 -1.42 6.34 -5.85
N ILE A 149 -0.30 6.82 -5.29
CA ILE A 149 0.86 6.01 -4.93
C ILE A 149 0.48 4.93 -3.93
N GLN A 150 -0.15 5.30 -2.81
CA GLN A 150 -0.55 4.35 -1.78
C GLN A 150 -1.50 3.28 -2.33
N THR A 151 -2.43 3.70 -3.19
CA THR A 151 -3.34 2.79 -3.88
C THR A 151 -2.59 1.79 -4.75
N MET A 152 -1.61 2.22 -5.55
CA MET A 152 -0.82 1.32 -6.38
C MET A 152 0.03 0.34 -5.56
N ILE A 153 0.70 0.81 -4.50
CA ILE A 153 1.49 -0.07 -3.61
C ILE A 153 0.60 -1.16 -3.02
N THR A 154 -0.56 -0.79 -2.46
CA THR A 154 -1.47 -1.75 -1.83
C THR A 154 -1.99 -2.77 -2.85
N ILE A 155 -2.29 -2.37 -4.09
CA ILE A 155 -2.70 -3.30 -5.16
C ILE A 155 -1.55 -4.25 -5.50
N LEU A 156 -0.37 -3.71 -5.78
CA LEU A 156 0.81 -4.45 -6.23
C LEU A 156 1.20 -5.53 -5.22
N THR A 157 1.41 -5.13 -3.98
CA THR A 157 1.83 -6.01 -2.89
C THR A 157 0.77 -7.05 -2.55
N THR A 158 -0.52 -6.68 -2.58
CA THR A 158 -1.62 -7.63 -2.33
C THR A 158 -1.76 -8.65 -3.48
N LEU A 159 -1.54 -8.25 -4.73
CA LEU A 159 -1.53 -9.18 -5.86
C LEU A 159 -0.38 -10.17 -5.75
N ILE A 160 0.84 -9.70 -5.45
CA ILE A 160 2.00 -10.58 -5.21
C ILE A 160 1.70 -11.57 -4.11
N LEU A 161 1.18 -11.09 -2.97
CA LEU A 161 0.83 -11.94 -1.83
C LEU A 161 -0.19 -13.00 -2.21
N ASN A 162 -1.27 -12.62 -2.90
CA ASN A 162 -2.30 -13.56 -3.35
C ASN A 162 -1.75 -14.59 -4.34
N LEU A 163 -0.91 -14.19 -5.29
CA LEU A 163 -0.32 -15.11 -6.26
C LEU A 163 0.62 -16.10 -5.57
N CYS A 164 1.51 -15.63 -4.70
CA CYS A 164 2.35 -16.51 -3.88
C CYS A 164 1.49 -17.48 -3.04
N ALA A 165 0.36 -17.01 -2.51
CA ALA A 165 -0.49 -17.79 -1.60
C ALA A 165 -1.22 -18.93 -2.31
N ILE A 166 -1.46 -18.78 -3.61
CA ILE A 166 -2.00 -19.87 -4.42
C ILE A 166 -0.93 -20.96 -4.65
N ARG A 167 0.37 -20.62 -4.68
CA ARG A 167 1.46 -21.57 -5.02
C ARG A 167 1.98 -22.40 -3.84
N TRP A 168 2.20 -21.74 -2.70
CA TRP A 168 2.91 -22.32 -1.57
C TRP A 168 1.99 -22.47 -0.36
N ASN A 169 1.68 -21.36 0.31
CA ASN A 169 0.71 -21.23 1.40
C ASN A 169 0.62 -19.74 1.77
N ILE A 170 -0.39 -19.34 2.53
CA ILE A 170 -0.58 -17.97 3.04
C ILE A 170 0.66 -17.51 3.82
N LEU A 171 1.15 -18.30 4.79
CA LEU A 171 2.28 -17.90 5.65
C LEU A 171 3.56 -17.63 4.85
N ALA A 172 3.91 -18.54 3.93
CA ALA A 172 5.07 -18.36 3.05
C ALA A 172 4.94 -17.10 2.18
N SER A 173 3.72 -16.75 1.79
CA SER A 173 3.45 -15.60 0.91
C SER A 173 3.56 -14.28 1.63
N PHE A 174 3.09 -14.23 2.88
CA PHE A 174 3.38 -13.11 3.77
C PHE A 174 4.90 -12.96 3.93
N LEU A 175 5.62 -14.03 4.29
CA LEU A 175 7.07 -13.95 4.49
C LEU A 175 7.80 -13.42 3.24
N ILE A 176 7.54 -13.97 2.06
CA ILE A 176 8.15 -13.52 0.80
C ILE A 176 7.81 -12.06 0.49
N THR A 177 6.53 -11.68 0.60
CA THR A 177 6.09 -10.32 0.27
C THR A 177 6.73 -9.30 1.21
N TYR A 178 6.80 -9.59 2.51
CA TYR A 178 7.41 -8.69 3.48
C TYR A 178 8.93 -8.66 3.38
N SER A 179 9.60 -9.78 3.06
CA SER A 179 11.03 -9.77 2.75
C SER A 179 11.35 -8.84 1.58
N ILE A 180 10.53 -8.86 0.53
CA ILE A 180 10.67 -7.96 -0.62
C ILE A 180 10.44 -6.50 -0.20
N ILE A 181 9.39 -6.22 0.57
CA ILE A 181 9.11 -4.85 1.08
C ILE A 181 10.27 -4.34 1.93
N CYS A 182 10.76 -5.14 2.89
CA CYS A 182 11.88 -4.78 3.74
C CYS A 182 13.16 -4.52 2.92
N PHE A 183 13.44 -5.35 1.91
CA PHE A 183 14.56 -5.14 1.00
C PHE A 183 14.45 -3.79 0.28
N PHE A 184 13.27 -3.45 -0.26
CA PHE A 184 13.04 -2.17 -0.91
C PHE A 184 13.17 -0.98 0.04
N ILE A 185 12.73 -1.11 1.30
CA ILE A 185 12.88 -0.04 2.30
C ILE A 185 14.35 0.17 2.64
N VAL A 186 15.11 -0.90 2.90
CA VAL A 186 16.55 -0.80 3.17
C VAL A 186 17.29 -0.23 1.97
N ALA A 187 16.93 -0.65 0.75
CA ALA A 187 17.49 -0.09 -0.47
C ALA A 187 17.17 1.41 -0.63
N ALA A 188 15.95 1.84 -0.26
CA ALA A 188 15.58 3.26 -0.26
C ALA A 188 16.39 4.08 0.74
N ILE A 189 16.63 3.54 1.94
CA ILE A 189 17.40 4.22 3.00
C ILE A 189 18.87 4.37 2.58
N ARG A 190 19.49 3.30 2.07
CA ARG A 190 20.93 3.28 1.72
C ARG A 190 21.27 4.04 0.45
N ALA A 191 20.35 4.14 -0.49
CA ALA A 191 20.64 4.76 -1.78
C ALA A 191 20.63 6.29 -1.75
N GLU A 192 20.49 6.92 -0.58
CA GLU A 192 20.49 8.39 -0.37
C GLU A 192 19.91 9.16 -1.57
N LEU A 193 18.67 8.85 -1.94
CA LEU A 193 17.93 9.59 -2.97
C LEU A 193 18.56 9.58 -4.38
N ASN A 194 19.25 8.49 -4.77
CA ASN A 194 19.69 8.35 -6.15
C ASN A 194 18.47 8.34 -7.10
N SER A 195 18.44 9.31 -8.03
CA SER A 195 17.29 9.63 -8.89
C SER A 195 16.74 8.41 -9.64
N ASN A 196 17.62 7.51 -10.09
CA ASN A 196 17.22 6.30 -10.80
C ASN A 196 16.53 5.30 -9.88
N LEU A 197 17.03 5.09 -8.64
CA LEU A 197 16.46 4.09 -7.73
C LEU A 197 15.05 4.49 -7.26
N THR A 198 14.77 5.79 -7.22
CA THR A 198 13.45 6.35 -6.88
C THR A 198 12.38 5.94 -7.88
N ILE A 199 12.72 5.77 -9.17
CA ILE A 199 11.78 5.35 -10.22
C ILE A 199 11.40 3.87 -10.06
N TRP A 200 12.35 3.03 -9.66
CA TRP A 200 12.17 1.58 -9.59
C TRP A 200 11.61 1.09 -8.25
N ASN A 201 11.68 1.91 -7.20
CA ASN A 201 11.32 1.52 -5.85
C ASN A 201 10.02 2.20 -5.39
N PRO A 202 8.91 1.44 -5.28
CA PRO A 202 7.61 1.94 -4.82
C PRO A 202 7.57 2.20 -3.30
N PHE A 203 8.71 2.25 -2.61
CA PHE A 203 8.81 2.63 -1.20
C PHE A 203 9.80 3.78 -0.98
N CYS A 204 10.43 4.30 -2.04
CA CYS A 204 11.46 5.36 -1.96
C CYS A 204 10.87 6.80 -1.87
N TYR A 205 9.66 6.95 -1.36
CA TYR A 205 8.95 8.23 -1.32
C TYR A 205 9.40 9.20 -0.23
N LEU A 206 10.45 8.85 0.54
CA LEU A 206 11.23 9.82 1.30
C LEU A 206 11.76 10.96 0.39
N GLY A 207 11.83 10.74 -0.93
CA GLY A 207 12.15 11.78 -1.91
C GLY A 207 11.04 12.76 -2.28
N LEU A 208 9.83 12.67 -1.70
CA LEU A 208 8.79 13.68 -1.96
C LEU A 208 9.18 15.08 -1.43
N GLN A 209 10.11 15.16 -0.49
CA GLN A 209 10.62 16.44 0.02
C GLN A 209 11.53 17.17 -0.98
N THR A 210 12.05 16.50 -2.02
CA THR A 210 13.12 17.02 -2.90
C THR A 210 12.65 17.43 -4.30
N GLY A 211 11.33 17.47 -4.57
CA GLY A 211 10.78 18.08 -5.79
C GLY A 211 10.89 17.26 -7.07
N TYR A 212 11.15 15.94 -6.98
CA TYR A 212 11.12 15.05 -8.14
C TYR A 212 9.71 14.87 -8.71
N SER A 213 9.60 14.70 -10.04
CA SER A 213 8.32 14.41 -10.67
C SER A 213 7.82 13.03 -10.23
N LEU A 214 6.64 12.99 -9.58
CA LEU A 214 5.99 11.75 -9.10
C LEU A 214 5.24 10.98 -10.20
N LEU A 215 5.23 11.52 -11.41
CA LEU A 215 4.48 10.98 -12.53
C LEU A 215 5.11 9.71 -13.13
N PRO A 216 6.45 9.62 -13.31
CA PRO A 216 7.11 8.41 -13.79
C PRO A 216 6.95 7.21 -12.85
N THR A 217 6.99 7.41 -11.53
CA THR A 217 6.80 6.34 -10.55
C THR A 217 5.38 5.78 -10.61
N ILE A 218 4.37 6.64 -10.68
CA ILE A 218 2.96 6.20 -10.83
C ILE A 218 2.76 5.43 -12.14
N ILE A 219 3.35 5.90 -13.25
CA ILE A 219 3.28 5.18 -14.53
C ILE A 219 3.95 3.81 -14.42
N TRP A 220 5.12 3.76 -13.79
CA TRP A 220 5.88 2.52 -13.60
C TRP A 220 5.14 1.51 -12.73
N ASP A 221 4.59 1.94 -11.60
CA ASP A 221 3.82 1.10 -10.69
C ASP A 221 2.52 0.61 -11.34
N GLY A 222 1.88 1.47 -12.13
CA GLY A 222 0.71 1.10 -12.95
C GLY A 222 1.07 0.02 -13.98
N PHE A 223 2.21 0.16 -14.66
CA PHE A 223 2.71 -0.86 -15.59
C PHE A 223 2.99 -2.18 -14.89
N LEU A 224 3.66 -2.16 -13.72
CA LEU A 224 3.91 -3.36 -12.92
C LEU A 224 2.61 -4.04 -12.48
N CYS A 225 1.61 -3.27 -12.04
CA CYS A 225 0.29 -3.82 -11.67
C CYS A 225 -0.38 -4.55 -12.84
N ILE A 226 -0.31 -3.98 -14.06
CA ILE A 226 -0.85 -4.60 -15.27
C ILE A 226 -0.08 -5.88 -15.59
N MET A 227 1.25 -5.84 -15.57
CA MET A 227 2.11 -6.98 -15.86
C MET A 227 1.84 -8.15 -14.90
N ILE A 228 1.78 -7.88 -13.59
CA ILE A 228 1.48 -8.90 -12.58
C ILE A 228 0.07 -9.47 -12.77
N SER A 229 -0.90 -8.62 -13.13
CA SER A 229 -2.27 -9.07 -13.42
C SER A 229 -2.31 -10.01 -14.64
N VAL A 230 -1.58 -9.69 -15.71
CA VAL A 230 -1.50 -10.54 -16.91
C VAL A 230 -0.77 -11.86 -16.63
N VAL A 231 0.32 -11.81 -15.86
CA VAL A 231 1.04 -13.02 -15.42
C VAL A 231 0.14 -13.89 -14.54
N GLY A 232 -0.57 -13.28 -13.59
CA GLY A 232 -1.54 -13.95 -12.74
C GLY A 232 -2.67 -14.61 -13.52
N GLU A 233 -3.21 -13.92 -14.53
CA GLU A 233 -4.24 -14.46 -15.42
C GLU A 233 -3.75 -15.70 -16.18
N LYS A 234 -2.56 -15.62 -16.80
CA LYS A 234 -1.95 -16.76 -17.49
C LYS A 234 -1.71 -17.91 -16.54
N TRP A 235 -1.21 -17.64 -15.34
CA TRP A 235 -0.88 -18.66 -14.37
C TRP A 235 -2.11 -19.40 -13.86
N VAL A 236 -3.19 -18.67 -13.53
CA VAL A 236 -4.48 -19.26 -13.12
C VAL A 236 -5.10 -20.11 -14.24
N ASN A 237 -4.88 -19.74 -15.50
CA ASN A 237 -5.38 -20.52 -16.64
C ASN A 237 -4.68 -21.88 -16.80
N HIS A 238 -3.39 -21.97 -16.46
CA HIS A 238 -2.58 -23.18 -16.60
C HIS A 238 -2.50 -24.01 -15.30
N MET A 239 -3.17 -23.60 -14.22
CA MET A 239 -3.25 -24.43 -13.03
C MET A 239 -4.09 -25.68 -13.29
N ASP A 240 -3.44 -26.83 -13.18
CA ASP A 240 -4.09 -28.11 -12.99
C ASP A 240 -4.70 -28.11 -11.60
N ILE A 241 -6.03 -28.13 -11.56
CA ILE A 241 -6.77 -28.34 -10.32
C ILE A 241 -6.79 -29.84 -10.14
N SER A 242 -5.71 -30.38 -9.56
CA SER A 242 -5.70 -31.75 -9.10
C SER A 242 -6.77 -31.89 -8.02
N LEU A 243 -7.74 -32.77 -8.28
CA LEU A 243 -8.78 -33.22 -7.36
C LEU A 243 -8.21 -33.69 -6.02
#